data_AF-A0A1E8PXM3-F1
#
_entry.id   AF-A0A1E8PXM3-F1
#
_cell.length_a   1.000
_cell.length_b   1.000
_cell.length_c   1.000
_cell.angle_alpha   90.00
_cell.angle_beta   90.00
_cell.angle_gamma   90.00
#
_symmetry.space_group_name_H-M   'P 1'
#
loop_
_entity.id
_entity.type
_entity.pdbx_description
1 polymer ?
#
loop_
_entity_poly.entity_id
_entity_poly.type
_entity_poly.pdbx_seq_one_letter_code
_entity_poly.pdbx_strand_id
1 'polypeptide(L)'
;MIRELAAFEDATEKCTVTEAQLRTALFGPDPVASALLAEVDGRAAGCAVWYRSFSTWDGVAGVYLEDLFVRPEFRRLGLARRLLATLARTCTAAGYTRLEWAVLDWNVNAIALYDAVGGRQQSEWITYRVSGPELTALAES
;
A
#
# COMPACT_ATOMS: atom_id res chain seq x y z
N MET A 1 -5.88 7.89 -9.32
CA MET A 1 -5.52 6.50 -8.94
C MET A 1 -6.04 6.11 -7.57
N ILE A 2 -5.78 6.82 -6.46
CA ILE A 2 -6.38 6.46 -5.15
C ILE A 2 -7.92 6.39 -5.22
N ARG A 3 -8.58 7.43 -5.77
CA ARG A 3 -10.03 7.39 -6.00
C ARG A 3 -10.47 6.31 -6.99
N GLU A 4 -9.61 5.93 -7.95
CA GLU A 4 -9.91 4.86 -8.92
C GLU A 4 -9.81 3.48 -8.25
N LEU A 5 -8.88 3.31 -7.30
CA LEU A 5 -8.77 2.13 -6.45
C LEU A 5 -9.99 2.02 -5.53
N ALA A 6 -10.37 3.11 -4.84
CA ALA A 6 -11.56 3.12 -3.99
C ALA A 6 -12.84 2.79 -4.77
N ALA A 7 -12.96 3.23 -6.03
CA ALA A 7 -14.06 2.83 -6.91
C ALA A 7 -13.99 1.34 -7.31
N PHE A 8 -12.80 0.81 -7.55
CA PHE A 8 -12.61 -0.63 -7.84
C PHE A 8 -12.96 -1.52 -6.64
N GLU A 9 -12.78 -1.02 -5.42
CA GLU A 9 -13.07 -1.74 -4.17
C GLU A 9 -14.48 -1.48 -3.61
N ASP A 10 -15.34 -0.77 -4.35
CA ASP A 10 -16.69 -0.36 -3.91
C ASP A 10 -16.68 0.37 -2.55
N ALA A 11 -15.72 1.29 -2.39
CA ALA A 11 -15.44 2.01 -1.15
C ALA A 11 -15.23 3.52 -1.38
N THR A 12 -15.82 4.08 -2.44
CA THR A 12 -15.61 5.49 -2.83
C THR A 12 -16.05 6.46 -1.74
N GLU A 13 -17.13 6.13 -1.04
CA GLU A 13 -17.70 6.89 0.08
C GLU A 13 -16.79 6.94 1.31
N LYS A 14 -15.88 5.96 1.47
CA LYS A 14 -14.88 5.93 2.53
C LYS A 14 -13.61 6.72 2.16
N CYS A 15 -13.43 7.04 0.88
CA CYS A 15 -12.25 7.74 0.38
C CYS A 15 -12.35 9.26 0.58
N THR A 16 -12.09 9.71 1.81
CA THR A 16 -12.16 11.12 2.22
C THR A 16 -10.91 11.93 1.91
N VAL A 17 -9.83 11.30 1.42
CA VAL A 17 -8.54 11.97 1.15
C VAL A 17 -8.68 13.14 0.18
N THR A 18 -8.04 14.26 0.51
CA THR A 18 -7.94 15.46 -0.32
C THR A 18 -6.56 15.59 -0.96
N GLU A 19 -6.44 16.37 -2.04
CA GLU A 19 -5.14 16.63 -2.67
C GLU A 19 -4.17 17.30 -1.69
N ALA A 20 -4.63 18.26 -0.88
CA ALA A 20 -3.80 18.94 0.11
C ALA A 20 -3.23 17.98 1.16
N GLN A 21 -4.07 17.08 1.69
CA GLN A 21 -3.61 16.04 2.62
C GLN A 21 -2.58 15.11 1.97
N LEU A 22 -2.84 14.67 0.73
CA LEU A 22 -1.92 13.79 0.01
C LEU A 22 -0.58 14.47 -0.29
N ARG A 23 -0.61 15.76 -0.67
CA ARG A 23 0.59 16.57 -0.89
C ARG A 23 1.44 16.68 0.37
N THR A 24 0.81 16.93 1.52
CA THR A 24 1.50 16.96 2.82
C THR A 24 2.06 15.58 3.17
N ALA A 25 1.29 14.51 2.98
CA ALA A 25 1.71 13.15 3.33
C ALA A 25 2.91 12.65 2.50
N LEU A 26 2.98 13.02 1.22
CA LEU A 26 4.02 12.57 0.28
C LEU A 26 5.21 13.53 0.15
N PHE A 27 4.98 14.83 0.33
CA PHE A 27 5.95 15.88 0.01
C PHE A 27 6.07 16.98 1.07
N GLY A 28 5.45 16.78 2.23
CA GLY A 28 5.58 17.70 3.37
C GLY A 28 7.00 17.68 3.97
N PRO A 29 7.26 18.55 4.96
CA PRO A 29 8.56 18.60 5.65
C PRO A 29 8.88 17.31 6.43
N ASP A 30 7.83 16.57 6.84
CA ASP A 30 7.92 15.25 7.45
C ASP A 30 6.98 14.29 6.69
N PRO A 31 7.42 13.73 5.55
CA PRO A 31 6.56 12.89 4.72
C PRO A 31 6.33 11.54 5.40
N VAL A 32 5.06 11.24 5.68
CA VAL A 32 4.64 9.99 6.34
C VAL A 32 4.45 8.83 5.36
N ALA A 33 4.37 9.12 4.07
CA ALA A 33 4.21 8.13 3.01
C ALA A 33 5.13 8.44 1.83
N SER A 34 5.34 7.43 0.99
CA SER A 34 6.07 7.49 -0.26
C SER A 34 5.24 6.85 -1.37
N ALA A 35 5.52 7.24 -2.62
CA ALA A 35 4.82 6.70 -3.77
C ALA A 35 5.77 6.35 -4.91
N LEU A 36 5.49 5.23 -5.58
CA LEU A 36 6.06 4.88 -6.88
C LEU A 36 5.00 5.11 -7.95
N LEU A 37 5.40 5.68 -9.09
CA LEU A 37 4.57 5.85 -10.26
C LEU A 37 5.11 4.98 -11.40
N ALA A 38 4.26 4.14 -11.97
CA ALA A 38 4.53 3.45 -13.22
C ALA A 38 3.95 4.27 -14.37
N GLU A 39 4.79 4.55 -15.37
CA GLU A 39 4.38 5.26 -16.57
C GLU A 39 4.49 4.35 -17.81
N VAL A 40 3.55 4.51 -18.73
CA VAL A 40 3.55 3.90 -20.06
C VAL A 40 3.25 5.02 -21.05
N ASP A 41 4.16 5.25 -22.00
CA ASP A 41 4.05 6.31 -23.02
C ASP A 41 3.74 7.70 -22.43
N GLY A 42 4.42 8.05 -21.32
CA GLY A 42 4.24 9.32 -20.62
C GLY A 42 2.93 9.46 -19.83
N ARG A 43 2.13 8.39 -19.74
CA ARG A 43 0.88 8.36 -18.96
C ARG A 43 1.07 7.58 -17.67
N ALA A 44 0.57 8.14 -16.57
CA ALA A 44 0.43 7.41 -15.30
C ALA A 44 -0.43 6.14 -15.50
N ALA A 45 0.20 4.98 -15.38
CA ALA A 45 -0.37 3.67 -15.65
C ALA A 45 -0.65 2.86 -14.36
N GLY A 46 0.11 3.11 -13.30
CA GLY A 46 -0.14 2.50 -12.00
C GLY A 46 0.68 3.17 -10.89
N CYS A 47 0.35 2.85 -9.64
CA CYS A 47 1.05 3.37 -8.48
C CYS A 47 1.21 2.33 -7.39
N ALA A 48 2.20 2.57 -6.53
CA ALA A 48 2.30 1.93 -5.23
C ALA A 48 2.50 3.01 -4.16
N VAL A 49 1.60 3.09 -3.17
CA VAL A 49 1.74 4.00 -2.01
C VAL A 49 2.15 3.17 -0.81
N TRP A 50 3.17 3.60 -0.08
CA TRP A 50 3.78 2.80 0.97
C TRP A 50 4.38 3.69 2.07
N TYR A 51 4.65 3.10 3.21
CA TYR A 51 5.35 3.74 4.32
C TYR A 51 6.28 2.74 5.01
N ARG A 52 7.16 3.26 5.88
CA ARG A 52 8.06 2.41 6.65
C ARG A 52 7.32 1.76 7.81
N SER A 53 7.45 0.44 7.93
CA SER A 53 7.07 -0.30 9.12
C SER A 53 8.30 -0.64 9.95
N PHE A 54 8.11 -1.24 11.14
CA PHE A 54 9.20 -1.70 11.98
C PHE A 54 8.85 -3.05 12.60
N SER A 55 9.78 -4.00 12.54
CA SER A 55 9.66 -5.28 13.22
C SER A 55 10.50 -5.25 14.49
N THR A 56 9.84 -5.37 15.65
CA THR A 56 10.53 -5.52 16.94
C THR A 56 11.27 -6.85 17.05
N TRP A 57 10.89 -7.86 16.26
CA TRP A 57 11.53 -9.18 16.26
C TRP A 57 12.75 -9.25 15.34
N ASP A 58 12.78 -8.45 14.27
CA ASP A 58 13.92 -8.39 13.35
C ASP A 58 14.87 -7.24 13.70
N GLY A 59 14.42 -6.27 14.51
CA GLY A 59 15.20 -5.11 14.94
C GLY A 59 15.48 -4.09 13.85
N VAL A 60 14.84 -4.22 12.69
CA VAL A 60 15.03 -3.36 11.52
C VAL A 60 13.70 -2.91 10.93
N ALA A 61 13.75 -1.85 10.13
CA ALA A 61 12.57 -1.36 9.42
C ALA A 61 12.13 -2.33 8.32
N GLY A 62 10.88 -2.16 7.90
CA GLY A 62 10.26 -2.79 6.75
C GLY A 62 9.55 -1.76 5.88
N VAL A 63 8.82 -2.26 4.89
CA VAL A 63 7.85 -1.46 4.13
C VAL A 63 6.47 -2.07 4.31
N TYR A 64 5.49 -1.22 4.62
CA TYR A 64 4.09 -1.55 4.45
C TYR A 64 3.57 -0.89 3.17
N LEU A 65 3.10 -1.70 2.24
CA LEU A 65 2.45 -1.27 1.00
C LEU A 65 0.96 -1.07 1.30
N GLU A 66 0.55 0.20 1.29
CA GLU A 66 -0.83 0.64 1.54
C GLU A 66 -1.70 0.38 0.31
N ASP A 67 -1.32 0.95 -0.83
CA ASP A 67 -2.08 0.86 -2.08
C ASP A 67 -1.21 0.30 -3.20
N LEU A 68 -1.74 -0.67 -3.95
CA LEU A 68 -1.19 -1.09 -5.24
C LEU A 68 -2.29 -1.06 -6.31
N PHE A 69 -2.14 -0.18 -7.29
CA PHE A 69 -3.15 -0.02 -8.33
C PHE A 69 -2.53 0.08 -9.72
N VAL A 70 -3.13 -0.62 -10.67
CA VAL A 70 -2.83 -0.48 -12.11
C VAL A 70 -4.15 -0.23 -12.82
N ARG A 71 -4.17 0.87 -13.58
CA ARG A 71 -5.32 1.29 -14.38
C ARG A 71 -5.74 0.18 -15.36
N PRO A 72 -7.05 -0.09 -15.54
CA PRO A 72 -7.54 -1.22 -16.33
C PRO A 72 -6.90 -1.36 -17.70
N GLU A 73 -6.72 -0.25 -18.42
CA GLU A 73 -6.18 -0.21 -19.78
C GLU A 73 -4.67 -0.55 -19.87
N PHE A 74 -3.95 -0.54 -18.74
CA PHE A 74 -2.53 -0.90 -18.65
C PHE A 74 -2.28 -2.23 -17.93
N ARG A 75 -3.34 -2.97 -17.61
CA ARG A 75 -3.23 -4.31 -16.99
C ARG A 75 -2.61 -5.31 -17.96
N ARG A 76 -2.10 -6.42 -17.43
CA ARG A 76 -1.40 -7.49 -18.17
C ARG A 76 -0.05 -7.09 -18.79
N LEU A 77 0.44 -5.88 -18.53
CA LEU A 77 1.80 -5.43 -18.87
C LEU A 77 2.85 -5.74 -17.77
N GLY A 78 2.47 -6.49 -16.72
CA GLY A 78 3.37 -6.83 -15.61
C GLY A 78 3.72 -5.66 -14.67
N LEU A 79 3.02 -4.52 -14.75
CA LEU A 79 3.33 -3.31 -13.97
C LEU A 79 3.24 -3.54 -12.45
N ALA A 80 2.20 -4.23 -11.97
CA ALA A 80 2.03 -4.51 -10.54
C ALA A 80 3.21 -5.33 -9.98
N ARG A 81 3.65 -6.38 -10.70
CA ARG A 81 4.83 -7.15 -10.35
C ARG A 81 6.10 -6.29 -10.34
N ARG A 82 6.26 -5.37 -11.31
CA ARG A 82 7.41 -4.45 -11.36
C ARG A 82 7.41 -3.45 -10.21
N LEU A 83 6.25 -2.96 -9.78
CA LEU A 83 6.11 -2.09 -8.61
C LEU A 83 6.50 -2.85 -7.33
N LEU A 84 5.97 -4.05 -7.11
CA LEU A 84 6.33 -4.92 -5.98
C LEU A 84 7.83 -5.23 -5.97
N ALA A 85 8.41 -5.61 -7.12
CA ALA A 85 9.83 -5.86 -7.23
C ALA A 85 10.68 -4.62 -6.97
N THR A 86 10.18 -3.43 -7.30
CA THR A 86 10.86 -2.15 -6.98
C THR A 86 10.86 -1.89 -5.48
N LEU A 87 9.73 -2.11 -4.80
CA LEU A 87 9.66 -2.00 -3.34
C LEU A 87 10.55 -3.04 -2.65
N ALA A 88 10.56 -4.29 -3.12
CA ALA A 88 11.46 -5.31 -2.60
C ALA A 88 12.95 -4.91 -2.76
N ARG A 89 13.33 -4.31 -3.90
CA ARG A 89 14.68 -3.74 -4.07
C ARG A 89 14.95 -2.64 -3.06
N THR A 90 14.01 -1.72 -2.83
CA THR A 90 14.12 -0.70 -1.77
C THR A 90 14.37 -1.33 -0.41
N CYS A 91 13.62 -2.39 -0.05
CA CYS A 91 13.83 -3.09 1.22
C CYS A 91 15.25 -3.67 1.31
N THR A 92 15.66 -4.47 0.32
CA THR A 92 16.97 -5.13 0.34
C THR A 92 18.14 -4.14 0.34
N ALA A 93 18.05 -3.03 -0.40
CA ALA A 93 19.09 -2.01 -0.47
C ALA A 93 19.25 -1.25 0.86
N ALA A 94 18.17 -1.12 1.63
CA ALA A 94 18.16 -0.45 2.93
C ALA A 94 18.39 -1.40 4.12
N GLY A 95 18.61 -2.70 3.88
CA GLY A 95 18.74 -3.71 4.94
C GLY A 95 17.42 -4.01 5.67
N TYR A 96 16.28 -3.71 5.05
CA TYR A 96 14.95 -4.01 5.59
C TYR A 96 14.59 -5.46 5.31
N THR A 97 13.91 -6.10 6.27
CA THR A 97 13.64 -7.54 6.23
C THR A 97 12.26 -7.90 5.70
N ARG A 98 11.33 -6.94 5.65
CA ARG A 98 9.92 -7.21 5.31
C ARG A 98 9.34 -6.22 4.32
N LEU A 99 8.49 -6.74 3.43
CA LEU A 99 7.53 -6.01 2.63
C LEU A 99 6.17 -6.64 2.88
N GLU A 100 5.26 -5.89 3.49
CA GLU A 100 3.95 -6.37 3.95
C GLU A 100 2.83 -5.56 3.31
N TRP A 101 1.65 -6.16 3.16
CA TRP A 101 0.45 -5.51 2.62
C TRP A 101 -0.79 -6.27 3.07
N ALA A 102 -1.94 -5.60 3.00
CA ALA A 102 -3.25 -6.22 3.11
C ALA A 102 -3.87 -6.44 1.72
N VAL A 103 -4.81 -7.37 1.64
CA VAL A 103 -5.60 -7.63 0.44
C VAL A 103 -7.02 -7.98 0.84
N LEU A 104 -8.00 -7.47 0.10
CA LEU A 104 -9.40 -7.88 0.26
C LEU A 104 -9.55 -9.35 -0.17
N ASP A 105 -10.21 -10.16 0.66
CA ASP A 105 -10.34 -11.61 0.50
C ASP A 105 -10.97 -12.04 -0.83
N TRP A 106 -11.87 -11.23 -1.38
CA TRP A 106 -12.52 -11.46 -2.67
C TRP A 106 -11.60 -11.20 -3.87
N ASN A 107 -10.48 -10.50 -3.69
CA ASN A 107 -9.61 -10.08 -4.79
C ASN A 107 -8.62 -11.19 -5.20
N VAL A 108 -9.19 -12.27 -5.73
CA VAL A 108 -8.46 -13.49 -6.16
C VAL A 108 -7.32 -13.20 -7.14
N ASN A 109 -7.46 -12.17 -7.99
CA ASN A 109 -6.41 -11.78 -8.95
C ASN A 109 -5.21 -11.14 -8.25
N ALA A 110 -5.45 -10.30 -7.24
CA ALA A 110 -4.38 -9.72 -6.44
C ALA A 110 -3.70 -10.81 -5.59
N ILE A 111 -4.48 -11.68 -4.95
CA ILE A 111 -3.96 -12.83 -4.17
C ILE A 111 -3.05 -13.70 -5.04
N ALA A 112 -3.48 -14.08 -6.25
CA ALA A 112 -2.67 -14.87 -7.17
C ALA A 112 -1.36 -14.17 -7.57
N LEU A 113 -1.38 -12.85 -7.78
CA LEU A 113 -0.16 -12.06 -8.00
C LEU A 113 0.76 -12.11 -6.77
N TYR A 114 0.21 -11.93 -5.58
CA TYR A 114 0.95 -11.92 -4.32
C TYR A 114 1.61 -13.26 -4.04
N ASP A 115 0.90 -14.37 -4.22
CA ASP A 115 1.48 -15.72 -4.13
C ASP A 115 2.61 -15.92 -5.16
N ALA A 116 2.41 -15.46 -6.39
CA ALA A 116 3.40 -15.60 -7.47
C ALA A 116 4.69 -14.78 -7.24
N VAL A 117 4.65 -13.73 -6.43
CA VAL A 117 5.86 -12.98 -6.02
C VAL A 117 6.47 -13.49 -4.72
N GLY A 118 5.98 -14.60 -4.17
CA GLY A 118 6.47 -15.20 -2.92
C GLY A 118 5.82 -14.64 -1.66
N GLY A 119 4.76 -13.86 -1.79
CA GLY A 119 3.94 -13.43 -0.65
C GLY A 119 3.31 -14.63 0.06
N ARG A 120 3.11 -14.50 1.37
CA ARG A 120 2.47 -15.51 2.23
C ARG A 120 1.49 -14.83 3.18
N GLN A 121 0.27 -15.32 3.21
CA GLN A 121 -0.74 -14.85 4.16
C GLN A 121 -0.28 -15.10 5.60
N GLN A 122 -0.44 -14.09 6.46
CA GLN A 122 -0.16 -14.17 7.90
C GLN A 122 -1.47 -14.46 8.65
N SER A 123 -1.97 -15.70 8.58
CA SER A 123 -3.31 -16.05 9.07
C SER A 123 -3.47 -16.05 10.59
N GLU A 124 -2.38 -16.04 11.35
CA GLU A 124 -2.40 -15.99 12.82
C GLU A 124 -2.64 -14.57 13.37
N TRP A 125 -2.49 -13.55 12.52
CA TRP A 125 -2.60 -12.15 12.90
C TRP A 125 -3.92 -11.56 12.40
N ILE A 126 -4.78 -11.16 13.33
CA ILE A 126 -6.04 -10.46 13.02
C ILE A 126 -5.83 -8.97 13.20
N THR A 127 -6.11 -8.18 12.17
CA THR A 127 -6.05 -6.72 12.25
C THR A 127 -7.20 -6.18 13.10
N TYR A 128 -6.86 -5.55 14.22
CA TYR A 128 -7.81 -4.74 15.01
C TYR A 128 -7.62 -3.27 14.67
N ARG A 129 -8.72 -2.50 14.67
CA ARG A 129 -8.71 -1.05 14.44
C ARG A 129 -9.68 -0.37 15.39
N VAL A 130 -9.20 0.70 16.02
CA VAL A 130 -10.04 1.70 16.71
C VAL A 130 -9.93 2.99 15.89
N SER A 131 -11.07 3.59 15.54
CA SER A 131 -11.14 4.77 14.68
C SER A 131 -12.36 5.60 15.02
N GLY A 132 -12.39 6.86 14.61
CA GLY A 132 -13.56 7.71 14.83
C GLY A 132 -13.81 8.03 16.31
N PRO A 133 -15.07 8.14 16.75
CA PRO A 133 -15.42 8.48 18.13
C PRO A 133 -14.80 7.55 19.19
N GLU A 134 -14.69 6.26 18.89
CA GLU A 134 -14.11 5.26 19.78
C GLU A 134 -12.61 5.50 20.02
N LEU A 135 -11.89 6.04 19.04
CA LEU A 135 -10.48 6.41 19.19
C LEU A 135 -10.34 7.61 20.14
N THR A 136 -11.22 8.60 20.01
CA THR A 136 -11.26 9.74 20.93
C THR A 136 -11.57 9.28 22.36
N ALA A 137 -12.56 8.41 22.52
CA ALA A 137 -12.93 7.87 23.84
C ALA A 137 -11.78 7.07 24.49
N LEU A 138 -11.05 6.27 23.71
CA LEU A 138 -9.89 5.54 24.20
C LEU A 138 -8.75 6.47 24.64
N ALA A 139 -8.59 7.63 24.00
CA ALA A 139 -7.56 8.60 24.39
C ALA A 139 -7.85 9.28 25.74
N GLU A 140 -9.09 9.20 26.23
CA GLU A 140 -9.53 9.79 27.50
C GLU A 140 -9.60 8.77 28.66
N SER A 141 -9.27 7.50 28.40
CA SER A 141 -9.27 6.42 29.42
C SER A 141 -7.98 6.37 30.23
#